data_AF-A0A9D8KV49-F1
#
_entry.id   AF-A0A9D8KV49-F1
#
_cell.length_a   1.000
_cell.length_b   1.000
_cell.length_c   1.000
_cell.angle_alpha   90.00
_cell.angle_beta   90.00
_cell.angle_gamma   90.00
#
_symmetry.space_group_name_H-M   'P 1'
#
loop_
_entity.id
_entity.type
_entity.pdbx_description
1 polymer ?
#
loop_
_entity_poly.entity_id
_entity_poly.type
_entity_poly.pdbx_seq_one_letter_code
_entity_poly.pdbx_strand_id
1 'polypeptide(L)'
;MTSLKLLLRFAVVGGLVLLLLVPLLLIRGTIGERERYRDQAIERVAQSRAGAQSLIGPVRVLPWTQQREVEVVESGARKTELQTEHGYDLQMPRQLRVQGEMRPDERRVGLFRVPVYSWHARLQAEFADAAYSATPGRVYGQPYLALGIADVRGLVGTPNLRVDGRALPLHAGSLALEGASKGLHAMLSPLDHPQQGTLAEG
;
A
#
# COMPACT_ATOMS: atom_id res chain seq x y z
N MET A 1 -71.46 21.37 8.28
CA MET A 1 -71.26 20.52 7.06
C MET A 1 -70.05 20.91 6.21
N THR A 2 -69.45 22.09 6.38
CA THR A 2 -68.26 22.56 5.62
C THR A 2 -66.94 21.92 6.08
N SER A 3 -66.77 21.66 7.38
CA SER A 3 -65.56 21.01 7.93
C SER A 3 -65.34 19.58 7.42
N LEU A 4 -66.42 18.79 7.31
CA LEU A 4 -66.37 17.41 6.81
C LEU A 4 -65.93 17.33 5.35
N LYS A 5 -66.38 18.28 4.51
CA LYS A 5 -65.97 18.38 3.10
C LYS A 5 -64.48 18.74 2.97
N LEU A 6 -63.94 19.59 3.85
CA LEU A 6 -62.51 19.88 3.89
C LEU A 6 -61.69 18.65 4.32
N LEU A 7 -62.12 17.95 5.38
CA LEU A 7 -61.47 16.72 5.85
C LEU A 7 -61.39 15.66 4.74
N LEU A 8 -62.49 15.46 3.99
CA LEU A 8 -62.50 14.51 2.88
C LEU A 8 -61.53 14.92 1.76
N ARG A 9 -61.46 16.22 1.43
CA ARG A 9 -60.50 16.74 0.44
C ARG A 9 -59.05 16.50 0.88
N PHE A 10 -58.73 16.79 2.15
CA PHE A 10 -57.39 16.52 2.69
C PHE A 10 -57.06 15.02 2.73
N ALA A 11 -58.04 14.16 3.06
CA ALA A 11 -57.85 12.72 3.04
C ALA A 11 -57.57 12.19 1.63
N VAL A 12 -58.27 12.70 0.60
CA VAL A 12 -58.01 12.33 -0.81
C VAL A 12 -56.62 12.79 -1.23
N VAL A 13 -56.21 14.02 -0.90
CA VAL A 13 -54.87 14.52 -1.22
C VAL A 13 -53.81 13.70 -0.49
N GLY A 14 -53.98 13.42 0.80
CA GLY A 14 -53.05 12.58 1.57
C GLY A 14 -52.96 11.16 1.03
N GLY A 15 -54.08 10.56 0.65
CA GLY A 15 -54.13 9.26 -0.01
C GLY A 15 -53.40 9.24 -1.35
N LEU A 16 -53.56 10.30 -2.16
CA LEU A 16 -52.84 10.45 -3.42
C LEU A 16 -51.33 10.59 -3.20
N VAL A 17 -50.90 11.37 -2.20
CA VAL A 17 -49.48 11.48 -1.83
C VAL A 17 -48.92 10.14 -1.40
N LEU A 18 -49.63 9.38 -0.56
CA LEU A 18 -49.21 8.04 -0.16
C LEU A 18 -49.12 7.08 -1.35
N LEU A 19 -50.07 7.15 -2.27
CA LEU A 19 -50.06 6.33 -3.49
C LEU A 19 -48.86 6.68 -4.37
N LEU A 20 -48.47 7.96 -4.48
CA LEU A 20 -47.28 8.40 -5.20
C LEU A 20 -45.97 8.07 -4.49
N LEU A 21 -45.98 7.83 -3.17
CA LEU A 21 -44.78 7.38 -2.44
C LEU A 21 -44.38 5.96 -2.79
N VAL A 22 -45.33 5.08 -3.11
CA VAL A 22 -45.05 3.69 -3.51
C VAL A 22 -44.10 3.60 -4.72
N PRO A 23 -44.40 4.21 -5.89
CA PRO A 23 -43.49 4.17 -7.03
C PRO A 23 -42.17 4.90 -6.74
N LEU A 24 -42.16 5.96 -5.93
CA LEU A 24 -40.94 6.65 -5.55
C LEU A 24 -39.99 5.75 -4.74
N LEU A 25 -40.52 4.98 -3.79
CA LEU A 25 -39.74 4.02 -3.00
C LEU A 25 -39.20 2.88 -3.89
N LEU A 26 -39.99 2.38 -4.83
CA LEU A 26 -39.54 1.36 -5.79
C LEU A 26 -38.38 1.86 -6.65
N ILE A 27 -38.47 3.08 -7.20
CA ILE A 27 -37.39 3.68 -8.00
C ILE A 27 -36.11 3.84 -7.17
N ARG A 28 -36.22 4.34 -5.93
CA ARG A 28 -35.06 4.46 -5.02
C ARG A 28 -34.43 3.10 -4.73
N GLY A 29 -35.24 2.06 -4.53
CA GLY A 29 -34.77 0.68 -4.37
C GLY A 29 -33.97 0.21 -5.58
N THR A 30 -34.52 0.36 -6.79
CA THR A 30 -33.83 -0.05 -8.03
C THR A 30 -32.53 0.73 -8.28
N ILE A 31 -32.49 2.02 -7.93
CA ILE A 31 -31.25 2.81 -8.02
C ILE A 31 -30.19 2.25 -7.07
N GLY A 32 -30.56 1.98 -5.81
CA GLY A 32 -29.64 1.40 -4.83
C GLY A 32 -29.13 0.01 -5.23
N GLU A 33 -29.98 -0.83 -5.82
CA GLU A 33 -29.55 -2.12 -6.39
C GLU A 33 -28.52 -1.93 -7.52
N ARG A 34 -28.75 -0.97 -8.42
CA ARG A 34 -27.82 -0.69 -9.52
C ARG A 34 -26.47 -0.16 -9.04
N GLU A 35 -26.45 0.71 -8.03
CA GLU A 35 -25.22 1.18 -7.40
C GLU A 35 -24.46 -0.01 -6.77
N ARG A 36 -25.16 -0.84 -6.00
CA ARG A 36 -24.55 -2.03 -5.39
C ARG A 36 -23.98 -3.01 -6.41
N TYR A 37 -24.67 -3.25 -7.53
CA TYR A 37 -24.15 -4.12 -8.60
C TYR A 37 -22.94 -3.51 -9.31
N ARG A 38 -22.92 -2.19 -9.50
CA ARG A 38 -21.75 -1.48 -10.03
C ARG A 38 -20.54 -1.64 -9.10
N ASP A 39 -20.72 -1.47 -7.80
CA ASP A 39 -19.64 -1.62 -6.83
C ASP A 39 -19.11 -3.06 -6.78
N GLN A 40 -20.02 -4.04 -6.85
CA GLN A 40 -19.64 -5.46 -7.00
C GLN A 40 -18.89 -5.74 -8.31
N ALA A 41 -19.22 -5.03 -9.40
CA ALA A 41 -18.48 -5.16 -10.65
C ALA A 41 -17.07 -4.60 -10.52
N ILE A 42 -16.89 -3.45 -9.87
CA ILE A 42 -15.57 -2.87 -9.58
C ILE A 42 -14.75 -3.82 -8.72
N GLU A 43 -15.35 -4.35 -7.64
CA GLU A 43 -14.69 -5.28 -6.73
C GLU A 43 -14.28 -6.57 -7.44
N ARG A 44 -15.12 -7.13 -8.32
CA ARG A 44 -14.75 -8.30 -9.14
C ARG A 44 -13.57 -8.03 -10.04
N VAL A 45 -13.49 -6.84 -10.65
CA VAL A 45 -12.32 -6.45 -11.45
C VAL A 45 -11.08 -6.34 -10.56
N ALA A 46 -11.18 -5.70 -9.39
CA ALA A 46 -10.09 -5.59 -8.42
C ALA A 46 -9.59 -6.95 -7.93
N GLN A 47 -10.48 -7.91 -7.67
CA GLN A 47 -10.14 -9.27 -7.25
C GLN A 47 -9.44 -10.08 -8.36
N SER A 48 -9.85 -9.90 -9.61
CA SER A 48 -9.23 -10.57 -10.77
C SER A 48 -7.85 -10.01 -11.15
N ARG A 49 -7.53 -8.81 -10.69
CA ARG A 49 -6.25 -8.13 -10.91
C ARG A 49 -5.72 -7.63 -9.57
N ALA A 50 -5.71 -6.33 -9.41
CA ALA A 50 -5.43 -5.62 -8.19
C ALA A 50 -6.36 -4.41 -8.12
N GLY A 51 -6.69 -4.01 -6.90
CA GLY A 51 -7.46 -2.78 -6.66
C GLY A 51 -6.63 -1.52 -6.90
N ALA A 52 -7.08 -0.41 -6.33
CA ALA A 52 -6.35 0.85 -6.37
C ALA A 52 -4.89 0.66 -5.91
N GLN A 53 -3.95 1.14 -6.73
CA GLN A 53 -2.53 1.00 -6.46
C GLN A 53 -1.96 2.29 -5.88
N SER A 54 -1.19 2.15 -4.80
CA SER A 54 -0.27 3.16 -4.30
C SER A 54 1.14 2.64 -4.47
N LEU A 55 2.06 3.54 -4.82
CA LEU A 55 3.47 3.26 -4.99
C LEU A 55 4.24 4.08 -3.97
N ILE A 56 4.97 3.40 -3.09
CA ILE A 56 6.00 4.01 -2.27
C ILE A 56 7.30 3.86 -3.04
N GLY A 57 8.01 4.98 -3.23
CA GLY A 57 9.28 5.01 -3.95
C GLY A 57 10.32 4.04 -3.36
N PRO A 58 11.39 3.75 -4.11
CA PRO A 58 12.44 2.86 -3.64
C PRO A 58 13.11 3.46 -2.40
N VAL A 59 13.26 2.64 -1.35
CA VAL A 59 13.93 2.99 -0.09
C VAL A 59 15.11 2.05 0.10
N ARG A 60 16.29 2.59 0.37
CA ARG A 60 17.46 1.79 0.72
C ARG A 60 17.38 1.49 2.21
N VAL A 61 17.42 0.21 2.57
CA VAL A 61 17.25 -0.27 3.93
C VAL A 61 18.51 -0.97 4.40
N LEU A 62 18.99 -0.58 5.58
CA LEU A 62 20.10 -1.22 6.26
C LEU A 62 19.60 -1.84 7.58
N PRO A 63 19.38 -3.16 7.63
CA PRO A 63 18.97 -3.82 8.86
C PRO A 63 20.12 -3.85 9.86
N TRP A 64 19.81 -3.78 11.15
CA TRP A 64 20.78 -3.93 12.22
C TRP A 64 20.22 -4.77 13.37
N THR A 65 21.12 -5.45 14.06
CA THR A 65 20.85 -6.16 15.32
C THR A 65 21.76 -5.58 16.39
N GLN A 66 21.22 -5.25 17.55
CA GLN A 66 21.97 -4.66 18.66
C GLN A 66 21.80 -5.48 19.93
N GLN A 67 22.91 -5.87 20.55
CA GLN A 67 22.92 -6.49 21.86
C GLN A 67 23.14 -5.43 22.94
N ARG A 68 22.26 -5.42 23.94
CA ARG A 68 22.34 -4.52 25.09
C ARG A 68 22.21 -5.30 26.38
N GLU A 69 23.10 -5.04 27.31
CA GLU A 69 22.94 -5.48 28.70
C GLU A 69 21.91 -4.59 29.38
N VAL A 70 20.83 -5.21 29.86
CA VAL A 70 19.81 -4.56 30.67
C VAL A 70 19.84 -5.16 32.06
N GLU A 71 19.82 -4.31 33.08
CA GLU A 71 19.71 -4.76 34.45
C GLU A 71 18.25 -4.94 34.80
N VAL A 72 17.85 -6.19 35.01
CA VAL A 72 16.51 -6.55 35.44
C VAL A 72 16.56 -6.81 36.94
N VAL A 73 15.68 -6.16 37.68
CA VAL A 73 15.47 -6.45 39.10
C VAL A 73 14.38 -7.50 39.20
N GLU A 74 14.80 -8.75 39.37
CA GLU A 74 13.87 -9.87 39.56
C GLU A 74 13.99 -10.31 41.03
N SER A 75 12.88 -10.25 41.77
CA SER A 75 12.81 -10.72 43.16
C SER A 75 13.85 -10.10 44.12
N GLY A 76 14.25 -8.84 43.89
CA GLY A 76 15.21 -8.11 44.74
C GLY A 76 16.69 -8.40 44.44
N ALA A 77 17.00 -9.27 43.48
CA ALA A 77 18.36 -9.48 42.96
C ALA A 77 18.56 -8.72 41.63
N ARG A 78 19.70 -8.03 41.49
CA ARG A 78 20.10 -7.36 40.25
C ARG A 78 20.70 -8.42 39.32
N LYS A 79 20.05 -8.70 38.20
CA LYS A 79 20.54 -9.63 37.18
C LYS A 79 20.79 -8.86 35.88
N THR A 80 21.95 -9.07 35.29
CA THR A 80 22.25 -8.56 33.95
C THR A 80 21.71 -9.56 32.93
N GLU A 81 20.78 -9.12 32.10
CA GLU A 81 20.23 -9.90 30.99
C GLU A 81 20.70 -9.29 29.66
N LEU A 82 21.09 -10.16 28.72
CA LEU A 82 21.49 -9.74 27.37
C LEU A 82 20.25 -9.68 26.48
N GLN A 83 19.77 -8.48 26.19
CA GLN A 83 18.65 -8.27 25.29
C GLN A 83 19.14 -8.01 23.86
N THR A 84 18.52 -8.70 22.89
CA THR A 84 18.78 -8.47 21.46
C THR A 84 17.65 -7.64 20.87
N GLU A 85 17.99 -6.49 20.29
CA GLU A 85 17.10 -5.57 19.60
C GLU A 85 17.35 -5.63 18.09
N HIS A 86 16.30 -5.53 17.29
CA HIS A 86 16.38 -5.46 15.84
C HIS A 86 15.80 -4.14 15.34
N GLY A 87 16.41 -3.56 14.31
CA GLY A 87 15.89 -2.36 13.69
C GLY A 87 16.40 -2.15 12.27
N TYR A 88 16.00 -1.02 11.68
CA TYR A 88 16.29 -0.67 10.31
C TYR A 88 16.67 0.80 10.21
N ASP A 89 17.75 1.08 9.51
CA ASP A 89 18.07 2.43 9.06
C ASP A 89 17.51 2.59 7.64
N LEU A 90 16.60 3.56 7.46
CA LEU A 90 15.90 3.82 6.21
C LEU A 90 16.48 5.05 5.54
N GLN A 91 16.85 4.92 4.27
CA GLN A 91 17.34 6.03 3.47
C GLN A 91 16.49 6.22 2.23
N MET A 92 15.96 7.43 2.09
CA MET A 92 15.23 7.87 0.91
C MET A 92 16.21 8.33 -0.19
N PRO A 93 15.86 8.19 -1.48
CA PRO A 93 16.71 8.65 -2.56
C PRO A 93 16.81 10.18 -2.54
N ARG A 94 17.99 10.70 -2.89
CA ARG A 94 18.22 12.14 -3.07
C ARG A 94 17.41 12.67 -4.24
N GLN A 95 17.32 11.89 -5.31
CA GLN A 95 16.48 12.20 -6.46
C GLN A 95 15.69 10.97 -6.89
N LEU A 96 14.40 11.15 -7.15
CA LEU A 96 13.53 10.15 -7.74
C LEU A 96 12.87 10.73 -9.00
N ARG A 97 13.16 10.14 -10.16
CA ARG A 97 12.48 10.46 -11.43
C ARG A 97 11.53 9.34 -11.77
N VAL A 98 10.26 9.69 -11.95
CA VAL A 98 9.20 8.76 -12.31
C VAL A 98 8.65 9.21 -13.66
N GLN A 99 8.78 8.35 -14.66
CA GLN A 99 8.28 8.60 -16.01
C GLN A 99 7.44 7.40 -16.44
N GLY A 100 6.49 7.61 -17.34
CA GLY A 100 5.70 6.51 -17.87
C GLY A 100 4.42 6.96 -18.53
N GLU A 101 3.77 6.01 -19.18
CA GLU A 101 2.49 6.21 -19.86
C GLU A 101 1.39 5.47 -19.11
N MET A 102 0.32 6.17 -18.77
CA MET A 102 -0.89 5.56 -18.23
C MET A 102 -1.87 5.31 -19.36
N ARG A 103 -2.18 4.03 -19.60
CA ARG A 103 -3.12 3.60 -20.63
C ARG A 103 -4.45 3.20 -20.01
N PRO A 104 -5.52 3.94 -20.28
CA PRO A 104 -6.86 3.53 -19.89
C PRO A 104 -7.32 2.36 -20.76
N ASP A 105 -8.11 1.47 -20.17
CA ASP A 105 -8.78 0.35 -20.82
C ASP A 105 -10.11 0.11 -20.09
N GLU A 106 -11.01 -0.70 -20.65
CA GLU A 106 -12.31 -0.99 -20.06
C GLU A 106 -12.48 -2.49 -19.82
N ARG A 107 -12.98 -2.85 -18.64
CA ARG A 107 -13.36 -4.22 -18.31
C ARG A 107 -14.86 -4.33 -18.17
N ARG A 108 -15.44 -5.34 -18.82
CA ARG A 108 -16.87 -5.60 -18.79
C ARG A 108 -17.18 -6.67 -17.75
N VAL A 109 -18.11 -6.36 -16.86
CA VAL A 109 -18.69 -7.30 -15.90
C VAL A 109 -20.21 -7.22 -16.06
N GLY A 110 -20.79 -8.18 -16.78
CA GLY A 110 -22.19 -8.13 -17.19
C GLY A 110 -22.48 -6.91 -18.06
N LEU A 111 -23.43 -6.08 -17.63
CA LEU A 111 -23.81 -4.83 -18.30
C LEU A 111 -22.91 -3.64 -17.94
N PHE A 112 -22.07 -3.77 -16.92
CA PHE A 112 -21.25 -2.69 -16.41
C PHE A 112 -19.90 -2.64 -17.09
N ARG A 113 -19.42 -1.42 -17.34
CA ARG A 113 -18.07 -1.14 -17.81
C ARG A 113 -17.29 -0.49 -16.68
N VAL A 114 -16.15 -1.07 -16.36
CA VAL A 114 -15.24 -0.62 -15.30
C VAL A 114 -13.98 -0.12 -15.96
N PRO A 115 -13.64 1.18 -15.85
CA PRO A 115 -12.37 1.68 -16.36
C PRO A 115 -11.23 1.07 -15.53
N VAL A 116 -10.20 0.62 -16.22
CA VAL A 116 -8.95 0.13 -15.63
C VAL A 116 -7.79 0.88 -16.24
N TYR A 117 -6.70 0.99 -15.49
CA TYR A 117 -5.52 1.70 -15.93
C TYR A 117 -4.32 0.77 -15.86
N SER A 118 -3.50 0.79 -16.91
CA SER A 118 -2.20 0.13 -16.93
C SER A 118 -1.12 1.19 -17.02
N TRP A 119 -0.11 1.10 -16.17
CA TRP A 119 0.96 2.10 -16.11
C TRP A 119 2.29 1.45 -16.47
N HIS A 120 2.87 1.90 -17.58
CA HIS A 120 4.20 1.49 -18.01
C HIS A 120 5.20 2.52 -17.49
N ALA A 121 5.78 2.23 -16.33
CA ALA A 121 6.63 3.16 -15.60
C ALA A 121 8.12 2.83 -15.77
N ARG A 122 8.94 3.88 -15.78
CA ARG A 122 10.38 3.84 -15.55
C ARG A 122 10.68 4.72 -14.33
N LEU A 123 11.21 4.09 -13.29
CA LEU A 123 11.66 4.76 -12.08
C LEU A 123 13.19 4.80 -12.10
N GLN A 124 13.74 5.96 -11.78
CA GLN A 124 15.17 6.16 -11.59
C GLN A 124 15.36 6.84 -10.25
N ALA A 125 16.12 6.21 -9.36
CA ALA A 125 16.44 6.73 -8.05
C ALA A 125 17.95 6.90 -7.94
N GLU A 126 18.39 8.00 -7.34
CA GLU A 126 19.79 8.26 -7.03
C GLU A 126 19.90 8.39 -5.51
N PHE A 127 20.73 7.55 -4.88
CA PHE A 127 20.99 7.62 -3.45
C PHE A 127 22.30 8.34 -3.17
N ALA A 128 22.30 9.21 -2.17
CA ALA A 128 23.54 9.79 -1.67
C ALA A 128 24.30 8.74 -0.84
N ASP A 129 25.62 8.91 -0.71
CA ASP A 129 26.40 8.14 0.25
C ASP A 129 25.81 8.24 1.67
N ALA A 130 25.70 7.10 2.34
CA ALA A 130 25.26 7.04 3.73
C ALA A 130 26.30 6.32 4.57
N ALA A 131 26.96 7.08 5.45
CA ALA A 131 27.84 6.52 6.45
C ALA A 131 27.00 5.84 7.54
N TYR A 132 27.41 4.62 7.92
CA TYR A 132 26.91 3.94 9.10
C TYR A 132 28.07 3.76 10.07
N SER A 133 27.88 4.23 11.30
CA SER A 133 28.94 4.34 12.30
C SER A 133 28.89 3.20 13.30
N ALA A 134 30.05 2.81 13.81
CA ALA A 134 30.15 1.83 14.88
C ALA A 134 29.32 2.26 16.09
N THR A 135 28.32 1.47 16.41
CA THR A 135 27.48 1.64 17.60
C THR A 135 27.71 0.46 18.54
N PRO A 136 27.95 0.66 19.85
CA PRO A 136 28.23 -0.43 20.78
C PRO A 136 27.16 -1.53 20.73
N GLY A 137 27.60 -2.77 20.55
CA GLY A 137 26.74 -3.95 20.46
C GLY A 137 25.93 -4.08 19.17
N ARG A 138 26.04 -3.12 18.23
CA ARG A 138 25.30 -3.14 16.95
C ARG A 138 26.11 -3.80 15.84
N VAL A 139 25.43 -4.66 15.10
CA VAL A 139 25.91 -5.32 13.89
C VAL A 139 24.94 -5.04 12.76
N TYR A 140 25.44 -4.52 11.65
CA TYR A 140 24.69 -4.22 10.44
C TYR A 140 24.62 -5.47 9.55
N GLY A 141 23.43 -5.75 9.04
CA GLY A 141 23.15 -6.84 8.12
C GLY A 141 23.28 -6.44 6.65
N GLN A 142 22.89 -7.34 5.75
CA GLN A 142 22.96 -7.07 4.32
C GLN A 142 21.94 -5.98 3.92
N PRO A 143 22.38 -4.92 3.21
CA PRO A 143 21.49 -3.87 2.74
C PRO A 143 20.61 -4.40 1.60
N TYR A 144 19.42 -3.82 1.47
CA TYR A 144 18.49 -4.13 0.39
C TYR A 144 17.70 -2.89 -0.04
N LEU A 145 17.20 -2.92 -1.26
CA LEU A 145 16.26 -1.93 -1.77
C LEU A 145 14.84 -2.45 -1.55
N ALA A 146 13.97 -1.64 -0.96
CA ALA A 146 12.54 -1.94 -0.80
C ALA A 146 11.70 -1.01 -1.67
N LEU A 147 10.70 -1.56 -2.36
CA LEU A 147 9.73 -0.80 -3.15
C LEU A 147 8.33 -1.16 -2.67
N GLY A 148 7.60 -0.18 -2.16
CA GLY A 148 6.25 -0.41 -1.65
C GLY A 148 5.20 -0.34 -2.75
N ILE A 149 4.35 -1.36 -2.83
CA ILE A 149 3.23 -1.42 -3.78
C ILE A 149 2.01 -1.94 -3.01
N ALA A 150 0.85 -1.30 -3.17
CA ALA A 150 -0.36 -1.67 -2.44
C ALA A 150 -0.74 -3.15 -2.64
N ASP A 151 -0.66 -3.65 -3.88
CA ASP A 151 -0.90 -5.06 -4.19
C ASP A 151 0.02 -5.56 -5.30
N VAL A 152 0.92 -6.48 -4.96
CA VAL A 152 1.88 -7.08 -5.89
C VAL A 152 1.21 -7.86 -7.03
N ARG A 153 -0.06 -8.25 -6.90
CA ARG A 153 -0.83 -8.86 -8.01
C ARG A 153 -1.06 -7.89 -9.17
N GLY A 154 -0.94 -6.59 -8.93
CA GLY A 154 -1.08 -5.54 -9.94
C GLY A 154 0.14 -5.42 -10.85
N LEU A 155 1.27 -6.03 -10.48
CA LEU A 155 2.46 -6.08 -11.32
C LEU A 155 2.25 -7.07 -12.46
N VAL A 156 2.32 -6.56 -13.68
CA VAL A 156 2.22 -7.37 -14.89
C VAL A 156 3.62 -7.72 -15.36
N GLY A 157 3.94 -9.01 -15.38
CA GLY A 157 5.27 -9.51 -15.71
C GLY A 157 6.29 -9.30 -14.58
N THR A 158 7.56 -9.52 -14.90
CA THR A 158 8.67 -9.33 -13.95
C THR A 158 9.34 -7.98 -14.24
N PRO A 159 9.27 -7.00 -13.31
CA PRO A 159 9.97 -5.74 -13.48
C PRO A 159 11.48 -5.98 -13.57
N ASN A 160 12.17 -5.17 -14.39
CA ASN A 160 13.62 -5.21 -14.50
C ASN A 160 14.22 -4.15 -13.57
N LEU A 161 14.90 -4.58 -12.52
CA LEU A 161 15.68 -3.69 -11.64
C LEU A 161 17.15 -3.73 -12.05
N ARG A 162 17.75 -2.55 -12.19
CA ARG A 162 19.19 -2.39 -12.34
C ARG A 162 19.69 -1.41 -11.29
N VAL A 163 20.75 -1.80 -10.60
CA VAL A 163 21.50 -0.98 -9.65
C VAL A 163 22.93 -0.93 -10.16
N ASP A 164 23.50 0.26 -10.35
CA ASP A 164 24.86 0.44 -10.90
C ASP A 164 25.09 -0.31 -12.21
N GLY A 165 24.07 -0.34 -13.08
CA GLY A 165 24.09 -1.05 -14.34
C GLY A 165 23.98 -2.58 -14.24
N ARG A 166 24.02 -3.18 -13.03
CA ARG A 166 23.86 -4.61 -12.79
C ARG A 166 22.40 -4.96 -12.59
N ALA A 167 21.92 -6.00 -13.28
CA ALA A 167 20.56 -6.50 -13.07
C ALA A 167 20.49 -7.24 -11.72
N LEU A 168 19.51 -6.88 -10.89
CA LEU A 168 19.26 -7.54 -9.61
C LEU A 168 17.89 -8.22 -9.63
N PRO A 169 17.77 -9.44 -9.06
CA PRO A 169 16.48 -10.10 -8.92
C PRO A 169 15.60 -9.34 -7.93
N LEU A 170 14.34 -9.17 -8.29
CA LEU A 170 13.30 -8.67 -7.41
C LEU A 170 12.57 -9.85 -6.77
N HIS A 171 12.39 -9.77 -5.46
CA HIS A 171 11.67 -10.74 -4.65
C HIS A 171 10.40 -10.11 -4.10
N ALA A 172 9.36 -10.93 -3.90
CA ALA A 172 8.14 -10.47 -3.25
C ALA A 172 8.38 -10.20 -1.75
N GLY A 173 7.67 -9.22 -1.21
CA GLY A 173 7.80 -8.77 0.18
C GLY A 173 8.54 -7.44 0.26
N SER A 174 8.12 -6.58 1.18
CA SER A 174 8.66 -5.24 1.39
C SER A 174 9.48 -5.11 2.69
N LEU A 175 9.60 -6.22 3.44
CA LEU A 175 10.42 -6.36 4.66
C LEU A 175 10.18 -5.22 5.66
N ALA A 176 11.14 -4.30 5.82
CA ALA A 176 11.00 -3.16 6.73
C ALA A 176 9.78 -2.27 6.45
N LEU A 177 9.21 -2.31 5.24
CA LEU A 177 8.01 -1.53 4.88
C LEU A 177 6.70 -2.32 5.04
N GLU A 178 6.71 -3.56 5.54
CA GLU A 178 5.50 -4.41 5.63
C GLU A 178 4.35 -3.75 6.41
N GLY A 179 4.65 -2.95 7.44
CA GLY A 179 3.64 -2.21 8.19
C GLY A 179 2.96 -1.09 7.40
N ALA A 180 3.57 -0.61 6.32
CA ALA A 180 3.05 0.48 5.49
C ALA A 180 2.48 -0.01 4.16
N SER A 181 3.11 -0.99 3.53
CA SER A 181 2.68 -1.53 2.25
C SER A 181 3.25 -2.92 2.01
N LYS A 182 2.57 -3.72 1.19
CA LYS A 182 3.21 -4.85 0.50
C LYS A 182 4.28 -4.30 -0.46
N GLY A 183 4.98 -5.18 -1.18
CA GLY A 183 5.91 -4.69 -2.18
C GLY A 183 6.91 -5.72 -2.63
N LEU A 184 8.02 -5.20 -3.14
CA LEU A 184 9.15 -5.96 -3.62
C LEU A 184 10.42 -5.51 -2.90
N HIS A 185 11.41 -6.40 -2.87
CA HIS A 185 12.75 -6.04 -2.45
C HIS A 185 13.81 -6.66 -3.35
N ALA A 186 15.01 -6.08 -3.34
CA ALA A 186 16.19 -6.64 -3.98
C ALA A 186 17.39 -6.49 -3.06
N MET A 187 18.12 -7.58 -2.83
CA MET A 187 19.33 -7.57 -2.02
C MET A 187 20.43 -6.77 -2.74
N LEU A 188 21.03 -5.82 -2.03
CA LEU A 188 22.19 -5.08 -2.52
C LEU A 188 23.47 -5.85 -2.20
N SER A 189 24.59 -5.37 -2.72
CA SER A 189 25.90 -5.94 -2.40
C SER A 189 26.13 -5.98 -0.88
N PRO A 190 26.76 -7.05 -0.36
CA PRO A 190 27.11 -7.14 1.05
C PRO A 190 27.98 -5.96 1.48
N LEU A 191 27.89 -5.61 2.77
CA LEU A 191 28.76 -4.60 3.38
C LEU A 191 30.21 -5.10 3.40
N ASP A 192 31.16 -4.19 3.20
CA ASP A 192 32.59 -4.48 3.40
C ASP A 192 32.90 -4.77 4.87
N HIS A 193 32.24 -4.04 5.78
CA HIS A 193 32.41 -4.16 7.22
C HIS A 193 31.07 -4.14 7.96
N PRO A 194 30.80 -5.10 8.87
CA PRO A 194 29.51 -5.26 9.52
C PRO A 194 29.26 -4.30 10.70
N GLN A 195 30.21 -3.44 11.05
CA GLN A 195 30.09 -2.52 12.20
C GLN A 195 30.12 -1.04 11.80
N GLN A 196 30.83 -0.70 10.73
CA GLN A 196 30.92 0.67 10.23
C GLN A 196 31.32 0.68 8.76
N GLY A 197 31.00 1.75 8.05
CA GLY A 197 31.36 1.90 6.65
C GLY A 197 30.51 2.95 5.96
N THR A 198 30.45 2.87 4.64
CA THR A 198 29.62 3.76 3.83
C THR A 198 28.90 2.94 2.78
N LEU A 199 27.59 3.12 2.70
CA LEU A 199 26.80 2.65 1.56
C LEU A 199 27.08 3.61 0.40
N ALA A 200 28.00 3.21 -0.47
CA ALA A 200 28.41 3.99 -1.63
C ALA A 200 27.24 4.26 -2.60
N GLU A 201 27.40 5.29 -3.43
CA GLU A 201 26.45 5.71 -4.44
C GLU A 201 25.99 4.55 -5.33
N GLY A 202 24.68 4.52 -5.57
CA GLY A 202 24.00 3.75 -6.59
C GLY A 202 22.63 4.32 -6.92
#